data_AF-A0A3B8Y9F6-F1
#
_entry.id   AF-A0A3B8Y9F6-F1
#
_cell.length_a   1.000
_cell.length_b   1.000
_cell.length_c   1.000
_cell.angle_alpha   90.00
_cell.angle_beta   90.00
_cell.angle_gamma   90.00
#
_symmetry.space_group_name_H-M   'P 1'
#
loop_
_entity.id
_entity.type
_entity.pdbx_description
1 polymer ?
#
loop_
_entity_poly.entity_id
_entity_poly.type
_entity_poly.pdbx_seq_one_letter_code
_entity_poly.pdbx_strand_id
1 'polypeptide(L)'
;MSGIIDTLKSLIKQHQNQVRNRKFVEAVMGSLALLALADGEISFAELIARDYFLDHVQELQIIEPNEAAELFRSYAQIIEADPQTGQDKVAEAVSHFCGDEVLGSLLLRICQAIAQSDTQYSHQEQAVIAKLAEILGLEI
;
A
#
# COMPACT_ATOMS: atom_id res chain seq x y z
N MET A 1 -5.25 10.76 -18.78
CA MET A 1 -4.42 9.67 -18.22
C MET A 1 -5.26 8.86 -17.24
N SER A 2 -6.13 7.98 -17.72
CA SER A 2 -7.08 7.20 -16.88
C SER A 2 -7.06 5.75 -17.33
N GLY A 3 -5.93 5.07 -17.17
CA GLY A 3 -5.76 3.66 -17.59
C GLY A 3 -5.22 2.77 -16.47
N ILE A 4 -4.30 3.29 -15.67
CA ILE A 4 -3.68 2.54 -14.56
C ILE A 4 -4.72 2.19 -13.50
N ILE A 5 -5.56 3.16 -13.16
CA ILE A 5 -6.66 3.02 -12.20
C ILE A 5 -7.66 1.94 -12.63
N ASP A 6 -8.12 1.98 -13.89
CA ASP A 6 -9.11 1.01 -14.38
C ASP A 6 -8.52 -0.41 -14.46
N THR A 7 -7.22 -0.49 -14.76
CA THR A 7 -6.47 -1.76 -14.73
C THR A 7 -6.39 -2.31 -13.31
N LEU A 8 -6.06 -1.48 -12.32
CA LEU A 8 -6.04 -1.86 -10.90
C LEU A 8 -7.40 -2.38 -10.44
N LYS A 9 -8.49 -1.68 -10.79
CA LYS A 9 -9.86 -2.13 -10.48
C LYS A 9 -10.15 -3.52 -11.05
N SER A 10 -9.74 -3.76 -12.30
CA SER A 10 -9.96 -5.06 -12.93
C SER A 10 -9.17 -6.18 -12.25
N LEU A 11 -7.92 -5.92 -11.85
CA LEU A 11 -7.06 -6.87 -11.16
C LEU A 11 -7.59 -7.19 -9.76
N ILE A 12 -8.00 -6.18 -8.99
CA ILE A 12 -8.56 -6.42 -7.66
C ILE A 12 -9.85 -7.25 -7.76
N LYS A 13 -10.71 -6.95 -8.75
CA LYS A 13 -11.93 -7.72 -9.00
C LYS A 13 -11.63 -9.16 -9.42
N GLN A 14 -10.57 -9.38 -10.20
CA GLN A 14 -10.15 -10.71 -10.62
C GLN A 14 -9.60 -11.55 -9.45
N HIS A 15 -8.92 -10.92 -8.50
CA HIS A 15 -8.30 -11.57 -7.34
C HIS A 15 -9.05 -11.34 -6.02
N GLN A 16 -10.37 -11.05 -6.11
CA GLN A 16 -11.19 -10.57 -4.99
C GLN A 16 -11.09 -11.45 -3.73
N ASN A 17 -11.06 -12.78 -3.86
CA ASN A 17 -10.95 -13.70 -2.72
C ASN A 17 -9.59 -13.64 -2.00
N GLN A 18 -8.52 -13.39 -2.75
CA GLN A 18 -7.16 -13.29 -2.21
C GLN A 18 -6.93 -11.92 -1.59
N VAL A 19 -7.47 -10.87 -2.22
CA VAL A 19 -7.41 -9.50 -1.71
C VAL A 19 -8.26 -9.35 -0.45
N ARG A 20 -9.40 -10.08 -0.33
CA ARG A 20 -10.23 -10.19 0.90
C ARG A 20 -9.47 -10.67 2.14
N ASN A 21 -8.24 -11.15 1.98
CA ASN A 21 -7.43 -11.54 3.10
C ASN A 21 -7.03 -10.30 3.91
N ARG A 22 -7.38 -10.29 5.20
CA ARG A 22 -6.96 -9.24 6.14
C ARG A 22 -5.46 -8.96 6.07
N LYS A 23 -4.64 -9.99 5.85
CA LYS A 23 -3.18 -9.86 5.69
C LYS A 23 -2.79 -9.01 4.49
N PHE A 24 -3.54 -9.08 3.40
CA PHE A 24 -3.25 -8.30 2.20
C PHE A 24 -3.56 -6.83 2.42
N VAL A 25 -4.73 -6.54 3.00
CA VAL A 25 -5.10 -5.18 3.37
C VAL A 25 -4.10 -4.60 4.38
N GLU A 26 -3.67 -5.40 5.35
CA GLU A 26 -2.68 -5.00 6.34
C GLU A 26 -1.33 -4.64 5.69
N ALA A 27 -0.85 -5.48 4.76
CA ALA A 27 0.38 -5.21 4.02
C ALA A 27 0.27 -3.95 3.15
N VAL A 28 -0.87 -3.72 2.48
CA VAL A 28 -1.11 -2.50 1.71
C VAL A 28 -1.14 -1.28 2.63
N MET A 29 -1.95 -1.29 3.70
CA MET A 29 -2.08 -0.16 4.62
C MET A 29 -0.76 0.17 5.33
N GLY A 30 0.01 -0.85 5.72
CA GLY A 30 1.35 -0.67 6.28
C GLY A 30 2.32 -0.06 5.28
N SER A 31 2.29 -0.51 4.02
CA SER A 31 3.12 0.06 2.95
C SER A 31 2.76 1.52 2.65
N LEU A 32 1.47 1.87 2.67
CA LEU A 32 1.01 3.25 2.49
C LEU A 32 1.39 4.14 3.67
N ALA A 33 1.31 3.63 4.90
CA ALA A 33 1.77 4.36 6.08
C ALA A 33 3.29 4.61 6.03
N LEU A 34 4.04 3.66 5.47
CA LEU A 34 5.49 3.82 5.28
C LEU A 34 5.84 4.83 4.19
N LEU A 35 5.08 4.87 3.09
CA LEU A 35 5.20 5.93 2.07
C LEU A 35 4.90 7.30 2.67
N ALA A 36 3.76 7.43 3.36
CA ALA A 36 3.28 8.69 3.90
C ALA A 36 4.10 9.29 5.04
N LEU A 37 5.06 8.53 5.56
CA LEU A 37 6.00 8.98 6.59
C LEU A 37 7.44 9.00 6.08
N ALA A 38 7.68 8.69 4.81
CA ALA A 38 9.02 8.59 4.23
C ALA A 38 9.73 9.95 4.16
N ASP A 39 8.97 11.02 3.90
CA ASP A 39 9.45 12.40 3.85
C ASP A 39 9.14 13.21 5.13
N GLY A 40 8.40 12.59 6.07
CA GLY A 40 8.02 13.19 7.34
C GLY A 40 6.81 14.13 7.27
N GLU A 41 6.16 14.27 6.11
CA GLU A 41 4.91 14.99 5.95
C GLU A 41 3.84 14.05 5.39
N ILE A 42 2.78 13.80 6.16
CA ILE A 42 1.62 13.08 5.63
C ILE A 42 0.93 13.99 4.61
N SER A 43 1.13 13.73 3.33
CA SER A 43 0.50 14.48 2.25
C SER A 43 -1.02 14.26 2.27
N PHE A 44 -1.79 15.34 2.13
CA PHE A 44 -3.24 15.24 1.96
C PHE A 44 -3.60 14.40 0.72
N ALA A 45 -2.71 14.35 -0.29
CA ALA A 45 -2.90 13.53 -1.48
C ALA A 45 -2.79 12.03 -1.16
N GLU A 46 -1.89 11.62 -0.27
CA GLU A 46 -1.78 10.23 0.19
C GLU A 46 -2.96 9.83 1.06
N LEU A 47 -3.48 10.76 1.87
CA LEU A 47 -4.73 10.57 2.61
C LEU A 47 -5.94 10.43 1.68
N ILE A 48 -6.02 11.22 0.60
CA ILE A 48 -7.04 11.08 -0.44
C ILE A 48 -6.87 9.76 -1.20
N ALA A 49 -5.64 9.35 -1.49
CA ALA A 49 -5.35 8.12 -2.23
C ALA A 49 -5.58 6.87 -1.37
N ARG A 50 -5.38 6.99 -0.04
CA ARG A 50 -5.91 6.05 0.95
C ARG A 50 -7.43 5.99 0.85
N ASP A 51 -8.13 7.13 0.91
CA ASP A 51 -9.59 7.16 0.80
C ASP A 51 -10.09 6.58 -0.52
N TYR A 52 -9.36 6.81 -1.61
CA TYR A 52 -9.59 6.21 -2.91
C TYR A 52 -9.46 4.69 -2.87
N PHE A 53 -8.41 4.18 -2.23
CA PHE A 53 -8.27 2.74 -2.02
C PHE A 53 -9.36 2.21 -1.09
N LEU A 54 -9.72 2.92 -0.03
CA LEU A 54 -10.80 2.54 0.90
C LEU A 54 -12.15 2.47 0.17
N ASP A 55 -12.49 3.45 -0.66
CA ASP A 55 -13.71 3.48 -1.48
C ASP A 55 -13.75 2.29 -2.44
N HIS A 56 -12.61 1.92 -3.05
CA HIS A 56 -12.54 0.77 -3.95
C HIS A 56 -12.53 -0.58 -3.20
N VAL A 57 -11.87 -0.67 -2.05
CA VAL A 57 -11.95 -1.82 -1.14
C VAL A 57 -13.37 -2.00 -0.61
N GLN A 58 -14.11 -0.90 -0.40
CA GLN A 58 -15.54 -0.88 -0.04
C GLN A 58 -16.41 -1.41 -1.18
N GLU A 59 -16.20 -0.95 -2.42
CA GLU A 59 -16.86 -1.49 -3.62
C GLU A 59 -16.62 -3.00 -3.78
N LEU A 60 -15.45 -3.47 -3.34
CA LEU A 60 -15.02 -4.85 -3.47
C LEU A 60 -15.35 -5.71 -2.22
N GLN A 61 -15.95 -5.11 -1.17
CA GLN A 61 -16.35 -5.75 0.10
C GLN A 61 -15.24 -6.59 0.75
N ILE A 62 -14.02 -6.08 0.67
CA ILE A 62 -12.81 -6.76 1.11
C ILE A 62 -12.64 -6.65 2.62
N ILE A 63 -12.75 -5.43 3.15
CA ILE A 63 -12.74 -5.12 4.58
C ILE A 63 -13.57 -3.85 4.82
N GLU A 64 -13.98 -3.60 6.06
CA GLU A 64 -14.66 -2.34 6.40
C GLU A 64 -13.67 -1.15 6.27
N PRO A 65 -14.06 -0.05 5.61
CA PRO A 65 -13.18 1.13 5.44
C PRO A 65 -12.62 1.67 6.76
N ASN A 66 -13.43 1.62 7.81
CA ASN A 66 -13.01 2.02 9.15
C ASN A 66 -11.88 1.13 9.69
N GLU A 67 -11.95 -0.18 9.45
CA GLU A 67 -10.91 -1.12 9.88
C GLU A 67 -9.60 -0.88 9.12
N ALA A 68 -9.67 -0.64 7.81
CA ALA A 68 -8.48 -0.29 7.04
C ALA A 68 -7.88 1.06 7.43
N ALA A 69 -8.71 2.06 7.75
CA ALA A 69 -8.23 3.33 8.29
C ALA A 69 -7.56 3.18 9.67
N GLU A 70 -8.08 2.30 10.54
CA GLU A 70 -7.46 1.97 11.82
C GLU A 70 -6.12 1.26 11.64
N LEU A 71 -6.03 0.30 10.71
CA LEU A 71 -4.78 -0.37 10.34
C LEU A 71 -3.72 0.66 9.90
N PHE A 72 -4.08 1.54 8.96
CA PHE A 72 -3.19 2.61 8.51
C PHE A 72 -2.67 3.45 9.67
N ARG A 73 -3.56 3.94 10.55
CA ARG A 73 -3.18 4.76 11.70
C ARG A 73 -2.28 4.01 12.68
N SER A 74 -2.54 2.72 12.90
CA SER A 74 -1.72 1.86 13.77
C SER A 74 -0.30 1.72 13.22
N TYR A 75 -0.14 1.46 11.93
CA TYR A 75 1.19 1.42 11.31
C TYR A 75 1.88 2.78 11.34
N ALA A 76 1.15 3.85 11.03
CA ALA A 76 1.68 5.21 11.07
C ALA A 76 2.23 5.56 12.47
N GLN A 77 1.48 5.27 13.54
CA GLN A 77 1.94 5.50 14.92
C GLN A 77 3.20 4.71 15.27
N ILE A 78 3.32 3.47 14.79
CA ILE A 78 4.51 2.64 15.05
C ILE A 78 5.72 3.22 14.31
N ILE A 79 5.54 3.64 13.05
CA ILE A 79 6.60 4.23 12.23
C ILE A 79 7.02 5.59 12.79
N GLU A 80 6.08 6.42 13.26
CA GLU A 80 6.38 7.70 13.93
C GLU A 80 7.16 7.50 15.24
N ALA A 81 6.80 6.47 16.01
CA ALA A 81 7.48 6.17 17.27
C ALA A 81 8.90 5.62 17.06
N ASP A 82 9.06 4.70 16.11
CA ASP A 82 10.34 4.14 15.70
C ASP A 82 10.28 3.71 14.21
N PRO A 83 10.91 4.49 13.32
CA PRO A 83 10.91 4.20 11.88
C PRO A 83 11.51 2.84 11.53
N GLN A 84 12.49 2.35 12.31
CA GLN A 84 13.11 1.06 12.05
C GLN A 84 12.14 -0.07 12.39
N THR A 85 11.54 -0.03 13.59
CA THR A 85 10.52 -1.00 14.00
C THR A 85 9.31 -0.99 13.07
N GLY A 86 8.87 0.20 12.64
CA GLY A 86 7.79 0.35 11.67
C GLY A 86 8.11 -0.30 10.33
N GLN A 87 9.31 -0.05 9.79
CA GLN A 87 9.78 -0.70 8.56
C GLN A 87 9.82 -2.21 8.67
N ASP A 88 10.33 -2.75 9.78
CA ASP A 88 10.44 -4.19 10.00
C ASP A 88 9.05 -4.85 10.06
N LYS A 89 8.07 -4.18 10.68
CA LYS A 89 6.69 -4.66 10.76
C LYS A 89 5.98 -4.64 9.41
N VAL A 90 6.19 -3.59 8.62
CA VAL A 90 5.67 -3.53 7.24
C VAL A 90 6.33 -4.60 6.38
N ALA A 91 7.64 -4.79 6.51
CA ALA A 91 8.38 -5.82 5.80
C ALA A 91 7.86 -7.23 6.14
N GLU A 92 7.57 -7.50 7.42
CA GLU A 92 6.96 -8.77 7.85
C GLU A 92 5.60 -9.00 7.18
N ALA A 93 4.71 -7.99 7.20
CA ALA A 93 3.40 -8.09 6.57
C ALA A 93 3.49 -8.33 5.05
N VAL A 94 4.43 -7.65 4.37
CA VAL A 94 4.66 -7.77 2.93
C VAL A 94 5.33 -9.09 2.56
N SER A 95 6.23 -9.60 3.42
CA SER A 95 6.95 -10.87 3.18
C SER A 95 6.02 -12.08 3.02
N HIS A 96 4.80 -12.02 3.56
CA HIS A 96 3.76 -13.03 3.34
C HIS A 96 3.36 -13.20 1.87
N PHE A 97 3.63 -12.20 1.03
CA PHE A 97 3.35 -12.19 -0.40
C PHE A 97 4.63 -12.29 -1.25
N CYS A 98 5.78 -12.53 -0.63
CA CYS A 98 7.04 -12.77 -1.34
C CYS A 98 6.90 -14.00 -2.26
N GLY A 99 7.26 -13.85 -3.53
CA GLY A 99 7.11 -14.89 -4.55
C GLY A 99 5.69 -15.05 -5.11
N ASP A 100 4.69 -14.29 -4.61
CA ASP A 100 3.37 -14.19 -5.24
C ASP A 100 3.40 -13.09 -6.30
N GLU A 101 3.66 -13.47 -7.56
CA GLU A 101 3.73 -12.53 -8.69
C GLU A 101 2.42 -11.73 -8.88
N VAL A 102 1.29 -12.28 -8.46
CA VAL A 102 -0.02 -11.64 -8.64
C VAL A 102 -0.27 -10.63 -7.53
N LEU A 103 -0.27 -11.08 -6.27
CA LEU A 103 -0.59 -10.22 -5.13
C LEU A 103 0.54 -9.25 -4.82
N GLY A 104 1.80 -9.68 -4.94
CA GLY A 104 2.95 -8.80 -4.80
C GLY A 104 2.97 -7.69 -5.85
N SER A 105 2.72 -8.03 -7.13
CA SER A 105 2.63 -7.01 -8.18
C SER A 105 1.46 -6.07 -7.96
N LEU A 106 0.32 -6.59 -7.49
CA LEU A 106 -0.84 -5.75 -7.18
C LEU A 106 -0.54 -4.76 -6.07
N LEU A 107 0.11 -5.20 -4.97
CA LEU A 107 0.52 -4.33 -3.87
C LEU A 107 1.45 -3.22 -4.36
N LEU A 108 2.51 -3.56 -5.12
CA LEU A 108 3.43 -2.57 -5.69
C LEU A 108 2.71 -1.57 -6.60
N ARG A 109 1.82 -2.05 -7.47
CA ARG A 109 1.06 -1.18 -8.37
C ARG A 109 0.16 -0.22 -7.62
N ILE A 110 -0.43 -0.64 -6.50
CA ILE A 110 -1.21 0.24 -5.62
C ILE A 110 -0.29 1.33 -5.05
N CYS A 111 0.85 0.95 -4.44
CA CYS A 111 1.79 1.92 -3.88
C CYS A 111 2.32 2.90 -4.94
N GLN A 112 2.68 2.41 -6.13
CA GLN A 112 3.14 3.25 -7.24
C GLN A 112 2.05 4.20 -7.76
N ALA A 113 0.81 3.72 -7.91
CA ALA A 113 -0.29 4.56 -8.37
C ALA A 113 -0.58 5.69 -7.37
N ILE A 114 -0.38 5.44 -6.07
CA ILE A 114 -0.55 6.42 -5.01
C ILE A 114 0.60 7.43 -5.00
N ALA A 115 1.85 6.98 -5.05
CA ALA A 115 3.02 7.86 -5.10
C ALA A 115 3.07 8.71 -6.38
N GLN A 116 2.58 8.19 -7.51
CA GLN A 116 2.46 8.95 -8.77
C GLN A 116 1.24 9.88 -8.80
N SER A 117 0.31 9.75 -7.83
CA SER A 117 -0.84 10.64 -7.72
C SER A 117 -0.45 11.99 -7.13
N ASP A 118 0.66 12.08 -6.40
CA ASP A 118 1.24 13.35 -6.00
C ASP A 118 2.14 13.90 -7.12
N THR A 119 2.18 15.22 -7.24
CA THR A 119 2.98 15.95 -8.23
C THR A 119 4.49 15.89 -7.98
N GLN A 120 4.93 15.36 -6.83
CA GLN A 120 6.33 15.19 -6.48
C GLN A 120 6.63 13.77 -6.01
N TYR A 121 6.87 12.86 -6.96
CA TYR A 121 7.42 11.55 -6.65
C TYR A 121 8.85 11.69 -6.12
N SER A 122 9.02 11.63 -4.80
CA SER A 122 10.25 11.93 -4.10
C SER A 122 11.25 10.78 -4.17
N HIS A 123 12.54 11.08 -3.92
CA HIS A 123 13.58 10.04 -3.86
C HIS A 123 13.38 9.09 -2.66
N GLN A 124 12.71 9.54 -1.60
CA GLN A 124 12.43 8.74 -0.42
C GLN A 124 11.30 7.74 -0.69
N GLU A 125 10.22 8.16 -1.35
CA GLU A 125 9.14 7.26 -1.79
C GLU A 125 9.64 6.20 -2.77
N GLN A 126 10.50 6.60 -3.71
CA GLN A 126 11.18 5.68 -4.63
C GLN A 126 12.01 4.63 -3.88
N ALA A 127 12.75 5.05 -2.85
CA ALA A 127 13.53 4.13 -2.04
C ALA A 127 12.64 3.13 -1.27
N VAL A 128 11.49 3.59 -0.76
CA VAL A 128 10.52 2.72 -0.09
C VAL A 128 9.92 1.71 -1.08
N ILE A 129 9.46 2.15 -2.24
CA ILE A 129 8.91 1.25 -3.28
C ILE A 129 9.96 0.24 -3.76
N ALA A 130 11.22 0.69 -3.91
CA ALA A 130 12.31 -0.20 -4.28
C ALA A 130 12.55 -1.28 -3.22
N LYS A 131 12.55 -0.90 -1.94
CA LYS A 131 12.70 -1.83 -0.82
C LYS A 131 11.54 -2.82 -0.73
N LEU A 132 10.31 -2.36 -0.95
CA LEU A 132 9.12 -3.23 -0.99
C LEU A 132 9.20 -4.25 -2.15
N ALA A 133 9.67 -3.83 -3.32
CA ALA A 133 9.84 -4.74 -4.45
C ALA A 133 10.92 -5.79 -4.22
N GLU A 134 12.02 -5.40 -3.60
CA GLU A 134 13.09 -6.33 -3.20
C GLU A 134 12.55 -7.39 -2.22
N ILE A 135 11.75 -6.99 -1.22
CA ILE A 135 11.11 -7.90 -0.27
C ILE A 135 10.14 -8.86 -0.98
N LEU A 136 9.41 -8.39 -1.97
CA LEU A 136 8.47 -9.20 -2.75
C LEU A 136 9.16 -10.12 -3.76
N GLY A 137 10.45 -9.91 -4.03
CA GLY A 137 11.20 -10.63 -5.05
C GLY A 137 10.79 -10.24 -6.47
N LEU A 138 10.33 -9.01 -6.66
CA LEU A 138 9.83 -8.51 -7.94
C LEU A 138 10.83 -7.52 -8.56
N GLU A 139 11.10 -7.68 -9.86
CA GLU A 139 11.87 -6.70 -10.64
C GLU A 139 10.96 -5.52 -11.01
N ILE A 140 11.44 -4.29 -10.81
CA ILE A 140 10.72 -3.02 -11.03
C ILE A 140 11.10 -2.42 -12.38
#